data_AF-A0A1Y4T035-F1
#
_entry.id   AF-A0A1Y4T035-F1
#
_cell.length_a   1.000
_cell.length_b   1.000
_cell.length_c   1.000
_cell.angle_alpha   90.00
_cell.angle_beta   90.00
_cell.angle_gamma   90.00
#
_symmetry.space_group_name_H-M   'P 1'
#
loop_
_entity.id
_entity.type
_entity.pdbx_description
1 polymer ?
#
loop_
_entity_poly.entity_id
_entity_poly.type
_entity_poly.pdbx_seq_one_letter_code
_entity_poly.pdbx_strand_id
1 'polypeptide(L)'
;MQVPQFQDIEFDAYLTYNRSYYFSKEKTIFSNPLKKYDVDIILKNAKKMNRPVSFATQNRLAANGTDQDLSEYYGFSDIDVVINDDVVKNDDIFSDDDGGLLRRLWL
;
A
#
# COMPACT_ATOMS: atom_id res chain seq x y z
N MET A 1 8.54 0.37 -3.57
CA MET A 1 7.59 1.43 -3.98
C MET A 1 7.39 1.30 -5.47
N GLN A 2 6.18 1.56 -5.98
CA GLN A 2 5.93 1.47 -7.41
C GLN A 2 5.64 2.83 -7.99
N VAL A 3 6.69 3.42 -8.52
CA VAL A 3 6.60 4.63 -9.31
C VAL A 3 7.10 4.28 -10.71
N PRO A 4 6.33 4.59 -11.77
CA PRO A 4 6.75 4.33 -13.13
C PRO A 4 8.12 4.95 -13.42
N GLN A 5 9.00 4.14 -14.00
CA GLN A 5 10.26 4.62 -14.55
C GLN A 5 10.12 4.71 -16.06
N PHE A 6 10.48 5.86 -16.61
CA PHE A 6 10.51 6.08 -18.06
C PHE A 6 11.96 6.26 -18.48
N GLN A 7 12.34 5.65 -19.60
CA GLN A 7 13.68 5.77 -20.13
C GLN A 7 14.00 7.25 -20.40
N ASP A 8 15.17 7.69 -19.94
CA ASP A 8 15.71 9.04 -20.12
C ASP A 8 14.88 10.18 -19.49
N ILE A 9 13.91 9.86 -18.61
CA ILE A 9 13.15 10.84 -17.84
C ILE A 9 13.45 10.66 -16.36
N GLU A 10 13.87 11.75 -15.73
CA GLU A 10 14.03 11.82 -14.28
C GLU A 10 13.10 12.87 -13.70
N PHE A 11 12.27 12.47 -12.74
CA PHE A 11 11.40 13.40 -12.03
C PHE A 11 12.12 14.02 -10.83
N ASP A 12 11.86 15.31 -10.59
CA ASP A 12 12.39 16.04 -9.43
C ASP A 12 11.72 15.62 -8.12
N ALA A 13 10.45 15.20 -8.18
CA ALA A 13 9.67 14.77 -7.03
C ALA A 13 8.54 13.82 -7.43
N TYR A 14 8.08 13.04 -6.45
CA TYR A 14 7.03 12.05 -6.58
C TYR A 14 5.94 12.31 -5.55
N LEU A 15 4.69 12.31 -6.01
CA LEU A 15 3.51 12.40 -5.16
C LEU A 15 2.78 11.06 -5.23
N THR A 16 2.72 10.37 -4.09
CA THR A 16 2.21 8.99 -4.01
C THR A 16 1.18 8.84 -2.89
N TYR A 17 0.44 7.73 -2.93
CA TYR A 17 -0.46 7.25 -1.90
C TYR A 17 -1.49 8.28 -1.46
N ASN A 18 -2.29 8.79 -2.39
CA ASN A 18 -3.34 9.78 -2.18
C ASN A 18 -2.82 11.04 -1.48
N ARG A 19 -1.60 11.44 -1.87
CA ARG A 19 -0.89 12.59 -1.31
C ARG A 19 -0.43 12.43 0.15
N SER A 20 -0.40 11.20 0.67
CA SER A 20 0.09 10.93 2.02
C SER A 20 1.61 10.75 2.10
N TYR A 21 2.30 10.58 0.96
CA TYR A 21 3.75 10.44 0.93
C TYR A 21 4.39 11.14 -0.29
N TYR A 22 5.30 12.07 -0.01
CA TYR A 22 6.06 12.82 -1.03
C TYR A 22 7.56 12.68 -0.80
N PHE A 23 8.31 12.50 -1.88
CA PHE A 23 9.76 12.42 -1.81
C PHE A 23 10.40 12.92 -3.11
N SER A 24 11.62 13.42 -2.99
CA SER A 24 12.54 13.60 -4.11
C SER A 24 13.59 12.49 -4.08
N LYS A 25 14.55 12.54 -5.01
CA LYS A 25 15.72 11.65 -5.00
C LYS A 25 16.55 11.74 -3.72
N GLU A 26 16.55 12.90 -3.06
CA GLU A 26 17.45 13.17 -1.93
C GLU A 26 16.79 12.92 -0.59
N LYS A 27 15.47 13.13 -0.49
CA LYS A 27 14.77 13.10 0.80
C LYS A 27 13.28 12.90 0.67
N THR A 28 12.69 12.38 1.74
CA THR A 28 11.27 12.55 2.03
C THR A 28 10.98 14.04 2.25
N ILE A 29 9.98 14.55 1.53
CA ILE A 29 9.50 15.93 1.64
C ILE A 29 8.32 16.00 2.61
N PHE A 30 7.43 14.99 2.58
CA PHE A 30 6.26 14.90 3.44
C PHE A 30 5.89 13.43 3.66
N SER A 31 5.43 13.12 4.86
CA SER A 31 4.94 11.80 5.22
C SER A 31 3.78 11.93 6.21
N ASN A 32 2.66 11.30 5.90
CA ASN A 32 1.47 11.23 6.73
C ASN A 32 0.90 9.81 6.70
N PRO A 33 1.58 8.84 7.34
CA PRO A 33 1.11 7.47 7.38
C PRO A 33 -0.16 7.34 8.22
N LEU A 34 -0.89 6.25 8.00
CA LEU A 34 -2.01 5.86 8.85
C LEU A 34 -1.52 5.63 10.29
N LYS A 35 -2.32 6.06 11.26
CA LYS A 35 -2.03 5.77 12.67
C LYS A 35 -2.11 4.26 12.89
N LYS A 36 -1.19 3.72 13.70
CA LYS A 36 -1.16 2.29 14.02
C LYS A 36 -2.51 1.77 14.56
N TYR A 37 -3.17 2.56 15.41
CA TYR A 37 -4.50 2.23 15.91
C TYR A 37 -5.55 2.04 14.79
N ASP A 38 -5.52 2.87 13.74
CA ASP A 38 -6.45 2.77 12.62
C ASP A 38 -6.14 1.52 11.77
N VAL A 39 -4.85 1.22 11.56
CA VAL A 39 -4.39 -0.01 10.88
C VAL A 39 -4.87 -1.26 11.65
N ASP A 40 -4.74 -1.27 12.97
CA ASP A 40 -5.21 -2.38 13.82
C ASP A 40 -6.73 -2.59 13.71
N ILE A 41 -7.51 -1.50 13.63
CA ILE A 41 -8.96 -1.57 13.41
C ILE A 41 -9.26 -2.17 12.03
N ILE A 42 -8.59 -1.71 10.97
CA ILE A 42 -8.78 -2.24 9.61
C ILE A 42 -8.52 -3.74 9.58
N LEU A 43 -7.40 -4.18 10.16
CA LEU A 43 -7.02 -5.59 10.28
C LEU A 43 -8.05 -6.42 11.02
N LYS A 44 -8.51 -5.92 12.18
CA LYS A 44 -9.54 -6.59 12.98
C LYS A 44 -10.85 -6.73 12.20
N ASN A 45 -11.25 -5.71 11.45
CA ASN A 45 -12.47 -5.75 10.66
C ASN A 45 -12.34 -6.69 9.46
N ALA A 46 -11.23 -6.62 8.71
CA ALA A 46 -10.96 -7.51 7.59
C ALA A 46 -10.95 -8.99 8.02
N LYS A 47 -10.33 -9.29 9.17
CA LYS A 47 -10.35 -10.64 9.75
C LYS A 47 -11.77 -11.12 10.05
N LYS A 48 -12.66 -10.26 10.58
CA LYS A 48 -14.07 -10.62 10.82
C LYS A 48 -14.84 -10.91 9.53
N MET A 49 -14.45 -10.29 8.42
CA MET A 49 -15.03 -10.52 7.10
C MET A 49 -14.37 -11.68 6.35
N ASN A 50 -13.36 -12.33 6.95
CA ASN A 50 -12.52 -13.34 6.30
C ASN A 50 -11.88 -12.81 4.99
N ARG A 51 -11.39 -11.57 5.01
CA ARG A 51 -10.71 -10.92 3.89
C ARG A 51 -9.25 -10.61 4.24
N PRO A 52 -8.29 -10.87 3.33
CA PRO A 52 -6.93 -10.37 3.45
C PRO A 52 -6.86 -8.87 3.18
N VAL A 53 -5.77 -8.25 3.61
CA VAL A 53 -5.49 -6.81 3.43
C VAL A 53 -4.13 -6.67 2.78
N SER A 54 -4.06 -5.84 1.73
CA SER A 54 -2.81 -5.36 1.16
C SER A 54 -2.40 -4.05 1.83
N PHE A 55 -1.09 -3.85 1.98
CA PHE A 55 -0.45 -2.70 2.61
C PHE A 55 0.55 -2.08 1.65
N ALA A 56 0.53 -0.75 1.58
CA ALA A 56 1.54 0.04 0.92
C ALA A 56 2.44 0.70 1.97
N THR A 57 3.75 0.48 1.85
CA THR A 57 4.76 1.16 2.65
C THR A 57 5.64 2.03 1.75
N GLN A 58 6.54 2.80 2.35
CA GLN A 58 7.55 3.54 1.60
C GLN A 58 8.36 2.60 0.68
N ASN A 59 8.70 1.40 1.14
CA ASN A 59 9.68 0.56 0.43
C ASN A 59 9.03 -0.58 -0.35
N ARG A 60 7.84 -1.05 0.03
CA ARG A 60 7.26 -2.28 -0.52
C ARG A 60 5.74 -2.29 -0.44
N LEU A 61 5.14 -3.14 -1.28
CA LEU A 61 3.77 -3.61 -1.10
C LEU A 61 3.84 -4.99 -0.43
N ALA A 62 2.92 -5.28 0.48
CA ALA A 62 2.81 -6.59 1.10
C ALA A 62 1.36 -6.88 1.49
N ALA A 63 1.01 -8.13 1.76
CA ALA A 63 -0.31 -8.50 2.26
C ALA A 63 -0.22 -9.52 3.39
N ASN A 64 -1.25 -9.57 4.24
CA ASN A 64 -1.34 -10.56 5.33
C ASN A 64 -1.96 -11.90 4.88
N GLY A 65 -2.23 -12.06 3.59
CA GLY A 65 -2.86 -13.21 2.98
C GLY A 65 -3.26 -12.89 1.53
N THR A 66 -3.87 -13.85 0.86
CA THR A 66 -4.42 -13.66 -0.48
C THR A 66 -5.78 -14.34 -0.60
N ASP A 67 -6.60 -13.81 -1.48
CA ASP A 67 -7.85 -14.41 -1.95
C ASP A 67 -7.94 -14.21 -3.47
N GLN A 68 -8.96 -14.79 -4.09
CA GLN A 68 -9.13 -14.69 -5.55
C GLN A 68 -9.09 -13.24 -6.01
N ASP A 69 -9.79 -12.35 -5.31
CA ASP A 69 -9.92 -10.99 -5.78
C ASP A 69 -8.65 -10.15 -5.61
N LEU A 70 -7.89 -10.38 -4.53
CA LEU A 70 -6.60 -9.74 -4.34
C LEU A 70 -5.59 -10.29 -5.35
N SER A 71 -5.62 -11.59 -5.62
CA SER A 71 -4.80 -12.20 -6.67
C SER A 71 -5.12 -11.65 -8.05
N GLU A 72 -6.41 -11.46 -8.38
CA GLU A 72 -6.84 -10.84 -9.64
C GLU A 72 -6.41 -9.38 -9.72
N TYR A 73 -6.59 -8.62 -8.64
CA TYR A 73 -6.16 -7.22 -8.57
C TYR A 73 -4.68 -7.06 -8.89
N TYR A 74 -3.83 -7.86 -8.25
CA TYR A 74 -2.40 -7.86 -8.52
C TYR A 74 -2.06 -8.47 -9.87
N GLY A 75 -2.85 -9.42 -10.39
CA GLY A 75 -2.64 -9.99 -11.73
C GLY A 75 -2.84 -9.00 -12.89
N PHE A 76 -3.55 -7.88 -12.67
CA PHE A 76 -3.61 -6.78 -13.66
C PHE A 76 -2.33 -5.94 -13.70
N SER A 77 -1.47 -6.10 -12.70
CA SER A 77 -0.20 -5.43 -12.57
C SER A 77 0.93 -6.45 -12.73
N ASP A 78 2.10 -6.07 -13.23
CA ASP A 78 3.26 -6.97 -13.27
C ASP A 78 3.90 -7.10 -11.86
N ILE A 79 3.08 -7.25 -10.82
CA ILE A 79 3.46 -7.19 -9.41
C ILE A 79 3.06 -8.48 -8.72
N ASP A 80 4.04 -9.21 -8.20
CA ASP A 80 3.78 -10.32 -7.29
C ASP A 80 3.46 -9.80 -5.88
N VAL A 81 2.35 -10.27 -5.30
CA VAL A 81 2.01 -9.99 -3.89
C VAL A 81 2.98 -10.72 -2.97
N VAL A 82 3.71 -9.96 -2.17
CA VAL A 82 4.51 -10.54 -1.09
C VAL A 82 3.61 -10.75 0.14
N ILE A 83 3.40 -12.01 0.51
CA ILE A 83 2.69 -12.34 1.75
C ILE A 83 3.67 -12.18 2.92
N ASN A 84 3.53 -11.07 3.65
CA ASN A 84 4.32 -10.77 4.83
C ASN A 84 3.57 -9.77 5.72
N ASP A 85 3.20 -10.18 6.92
CA ASP A 85 2.47 -9.36 7.88
C ASP A 85 3.38 -8.56 8.83
N ASP A 86 4.70 -8.72 8.72
CA ASP A 86 5.69 -7.98 9.53
C ASP A 86 5.64 -6.47 9.27
N VAL A 87 5.24 -6.07 8.06
CA VAL A 87 5.16 -4.67 7.63
C VAL A 87 4.21 -3.86 8.50
N VAL A 88 3.14 -4.49 8.99
CA VAL A 88 2.16 -3.84 9.87
C VAL A 88 2.84 -3.40 11.17
N LYS A 89 3.78 -4.21 11.67
CA LYS A 89 4.46 -3.95 12.95
C LYS A 89 5.59 -2.95 12.77
N ASN A 90 6.34 -3.07 11.68
CA ASN A 90 7.64 -2.43 11.54
C ASN A 90 7.64 -1.19 10.63
N ASP A 91 6.69 -1.09 9.70
CA ASP A 91 6.71 -0.08 8.65
C ASP A 91 5.55 0.93 8.80
N ASP A 92 5.77 2.14 8.31
CA ASP A 92 4.71 3.11 8.12
C ASP A 92 3.83 2.70 6.93
N ILE A 93 2.51 2.67 7.17
CA ILE A 93 1.50 2.23 6.20
C ILE A 93 0.79 3.46 5.64
N PHE A 94 0.68 3.53 4.32
CA PHE A 94 0.03 4.64 3.62
C PHE A 94 -1.27 4.18 2.96
N SER A 95 -2.22 5.11 2.80
CA SER A 95 -3.43 4.83 2.04
C SER A 95 -3.12 4.82 0.55
N ASP A 96 -3.22 3.67 -0.09
CA ASP A 96 -2.91 3.53 -1.51
C ASP A 96 -3.86 4.36 -2.42
N ASP A 97 -3.32 4.87 -3.53
CA ASP A 97 -4.00 5.72 -4.52
C ASP A 97 -5.20 5.02 -5.16
N ASP A 98 -5.07 3.72 -5.40
CA ASP A 98 -6.07 2.90 -6.09
C ASP A 98 -7.25 2.47 -5.19
N GLY A 99 -7.27 2.91 -3.93
CA GLY A 99 -8.31 2.54 -2.99
C GLY A 99 -8.27 1.06 -2.58
N GLY A 100 -7.19 0.32 -2.86
CA GLY A 100 -7.03 -1.09 -2.48
C GLY A 100 -7.18 -1.35 -0.97
N LEU A 101 -6.87 -0.36 -0.14
CA LEU A 101 -7.06 -0.38 1.32
C LEU A 101 -8.48 0.05 1.79
N LEU A 102 -9.30 0.67 0.92
CA LEU A 102 -10.56 1.33 1.32
C LEU A 102 -11.79 0.99 0.47
N ARG A 103 -11.68 0.32 -0.68
CA ARG A 103 -12.81 0.06 -1.60
C ARG A 103 -13.49 -1.31 -1.50
N ARG A 104 -13.20 -2.14 -0.50
CA ARG A 104 -13.92 -3.42 -0.28
C ARG A 104 -14.60 -3.54 1.08
N LEU A 105 -15.15 -2.42 1.58
CA LEU A 105 -16.05 -2.39 2.74
C LEU A 105 -17.50 -2.03 2.37
N TRP A 106 -17.83 -1.82 1.09
CA TRP A 106 -19.16 -1.35 0.67
C TRP A 106 -19.65 -1.87 -0.70
N LEU A 107 -19.36 -3.12 -1.06
CA LEU A 107 -20.12 -3.88 -2.05
C LEU A 107 -20.26 -5.33 -1.60
#